data_AF-A0A482YGN7-F1
#
_entry.id   AF-A0A482YGN7-F1
#
_cell.length_a   1.000
_cell.length_b   1.000
_cell.length_c   1.000
_cell.angle_alpha   90.00
_cell.angle_beta   90.00
_cell.angle_gamma   90.00
#
_symmetry.space_group_name_H-M   'P 1'
#
loop_
_entity.id
_entity.type
_entity.pdbx_description
1 polymer ?
#
loop_
_entity_poly.entity_id
_entity_poly.type
_entity_poly.pdbx_seq_one_letter_code
_entity_poly.pdbx_strand_id
1 'polypeptide(L)'
;MSQATLGDDEELFGEAATEMRADVESSLADAWGALPDADDVWETDADNVLGVLNGLNSALEVGDAEAHLRDAKKWFTMGQRADAFDDADDLKAEIADLEAAIADLSRASEQVGDLTSTIPALRGTLEDAGLADDAADDDADDGAADDADEAEE
;
A
#
# COMPACT_ATOMS: atom_id res chain seq x y z
N MET A 1 46.27 40.83 -13.37
CA MET A 1 45.93 39.39 -13.51
C MET A 1 44.62 39.19 -12.74
N SER A 2 43.46 39.37 -13.40
CA SER A 2 42.15 39.41 -12.72
C SER A 2 41.00 38.90 -13.62
N GLN A 3 41.29 38.01 -14.57
CA GLN A 3 40.32 37.55 -15.58
C GLN A 3 40.16 36.03 -15.62
N ALA A 4 40.66 35.30 -14.61
CA ALA A 4 40.54 33.84 -14.54
C ALA A 4 39.37 33.35 -13.67
N THR A 5 38.88 34.12 -12.70
CA THR A 5 37.91 33.60 -11.69
C THR A 5 36.46 33.54 -12.18
N LEU A 6 36.02 34.52 -12.97
CA LEU A 6 34.60 34.61 -13.39
C LEU A 6 34.13 33.44 -14.28
N GLY A 7 35.04 32.81 -15.02
CA GLY A 7 34.72 31.63 -15.84
C GLY A 7 34.62 30.34 -15.04
N ASP A 8 35.43 30.19 -13.98
CA ASP A 8 35.37 29.05 -13.07
C ASP A 8 34.10 29.08 -12.20
N ASP A 9 33.66 30.28 -11.78
CA ASP A 9 32.44 30.45 -10.98
C ASP A 9 31.17 30.02 -11.73
N GLU A 10 31.02 30.43 -13.01
CA GLU A 10 29.83 30.09 -13.82
C GLU A 10 29.71 28.58 -14.11
N GLU A 11 30.84 27.90 -14.34
CA GLU A 11 30.89 26.45 -14.54
C GLU A 11 30.53 25.70 -13.24
N LEU A 12 30.96 26.21 -12.08
CA LEU A 12 30.68 25.63 -10.76
C LEU A 12 29.21 25.80 -10.36
N PHE A 13 28.57 26.93 -10.69
CA PHE A 13 27.14 27.10 -10.49
C PHE A 13 26.30 26.17 -11.38
N GLY A 14 26.73 25.95 -12.63
CA GLY A 14 26.08 24.99 -13.53
C GLY A 14 26.20 23.54 -13.07
N GLU A 15 27.36 23.15 -12.53
CA GLU A 15 27.56 21.82 -11.94
C GLU A 15 26.66 21.63 -10.70
N ALA A 16 26.64 22.60 -9.80
CA ALA A 16 25.78 22.55 -8.60
C ALA A 16 24.28 22.52 -8.95
N ALA A 17 23.87 23.22 -10.02
CA ALA A 17 22.51 23.19 -10.53
C ALA A 17 22.14 21.79 -11.07
N THR A 18 23.06 21.17 -11.82
CA THR A 18 22.91 19.81 -12.33
C THR A 18 22.84 18.78 -11.20
N GLU A 19 23.69 18.93 -10.18
CA GLU A 19 23.69 18.08 -8.98
C GLU A 19 22.36 18.19 -8.22
N MET A 20 21.88 19.41 -7.97
CA MET A 20 20.58 19.63 -7.31
C MET A 20 19.42 19.00 -8.08
N ARG A 21 19.44 19.04 -9.42
CA ARG A 21 18.44 18.36 -10.25
C ARG A 21 18.54 16.84 -10.10
N ALA A 22 19.75 16.31 -10.19
CA ALA A 22 20.01 14.87 -10.03
C ALA A 22 19.55 14.34 -8.67
N ASP A 23 19.72 15.12 -7.58
CA ASP A 23 19.24 14.76 -6.25
C ASP A 23 17.71 14.65 -6.17
N VAL A 24 16.98 15.53 -6.86
CA VAL A 24 15.51 15.44 -6.97
C VAL A 24 15.12 14.19 -7.75
N GLU A 25 15.71 13.99 -8.92
CA GLU A 25 15.41 12.86 -9.81
C GLU A 25 15.73 11.51 -9.14
N SER A 26 16.86 11.41 -8.42
CA SER A 26 17.20 10.22 -7.64
C SER A 26 16.18 9.96 -6.54
N SER A 27 15.77 11.00 -5.80
CA SER A 27 14.77 10.85 -4.73
C SER A 27 13.40 10.45 -5.29
N LEU A 28 13.02 10.92 -6.49
CA LEU A 28 11.80 10.50 -7.17
C LEU A 28 11.86 9.05 -7.63
N ALA A 29 12.99 8.63 -8.23
CA ALA A 29 13.22 7.24 -8.61
C ALA A 29 13.16 6.29 -7.40
N ASP A 30 13.79 6.67 -6.29
CA ASP A 30 13.75 5.89 -5.05
C ASP A 30 12.31 5.79 -4.49
N ALA A 31 11.54 6.88 -4.57
CA ALA A 31 10.16 6.89 -4.11
C ALA A 31 9.25 5.99 -4.97
N TRP A 32 9.37 6.07 -6.30
CA TRP A 32 8.62 5.19 -7.21
C TRP A 32 9.03 3.73 -7.04
N GLY A 33 10.32 3.46 -6.84
CA GLY A 33 10.83 2.11 -6.60
C GLY A 33 10.46 1.52 -5.24
N ALA A 34 10.02 2.35 -4.29
CA ALA A 34 9.54 1.89 -2.98
C ALA A 34 8.03 1.57 -2.97
N LEU A 35 7.28 1.99 -4.01
CA LEU A 35 5.87 1.62 -4.16
C LEU A 35 5.72 0.16 -4.59
N PRO A 36 4.59 -0.48 -4.27
CA PRO A 36 4.33 -1.86 -4.70
C PRO A 36 4.27 -1.97 -6.21
N ASP A 37 4.77 -3.09 -6.75
CA ASP A 37 4.60 -3.42 -8.16
C ASP A 37 3.11 -3.62 -8.47
N ALA A 38 2.70 -3.20 -9.67
CA ALA A 38 1.29 -3.24 -10.06
C ALA A 38 0.72 -4.66 -10.02
N ASP A 39 1.52 -5.66 -10.41
CA ASP A 39 1.12 -7.07 -10.41
C ASP A 39 0.91 -7.62 -8.99
N ASP A 40 1.74 -7.19 -8.02
CA ASP A 40 1.65 -7.64 -6.62
C ASP A 40 0.32 -7.26 -5.96
N VAL A 41 -0.33 -6.17 -6.41
CA VAL A 41 -1.65 -5.75 -5.90
C VAL A 41 -2.77 -6.67 -6.39
N TRP A 42 -2.59 -7.37 -7.52
CA TRP A 42 -3.60 -8.25 -8.12
C TRP A 42 -3.45 -9.71 -7.72
N GLU A 43 -2.32 -10.10 -7.15
CA GLU A 43 -2.01 -11.49 -6.83
C GLU A 43 -2.21 -11.81 -5.33
N THR A 44 -2.78 -12.98 -5.04
CA THR A 44 -2.91 -13.49 -3.67
C THR A 44 -3.06 -15.01 -3.66
N ASP A 45 -2.39 -15.67 -2.72
CA ASP A 45 -2.49 -17.12 -2.50
C ASP A 45 -3.63 -17.50 -1.53
N ALA A 46 -4.40 -16.52 -1.03
CA ALA A 46 -5.40 -16.77 -0.01
C ALA A 46 -6.69 -17.39 -0.58
N ASP A 47 -7.08 -18.54 -0.03
CA ASP A 47 -8.32 -19.24 -0.41
C ASP A 47 -9.58 -18.73 0.32
N ASN A 48 -9.45 -17.71 1.16
CA ASN A 48 -10.57 -17.17 1.95
C ASN A 48 -10.57 -15.64 1.96
N VAL A 49 -11.75 -15.04 2.08
CA VAL A 49 -11.96 -13.59 1.99
C VAL A 49 -11.07 -12.80 2.95
N LEU A 50 -10.93 -13.25 4.21
CA LEU A 50 -10.07 -12.54 5.17
C LEU A 50 -8.60 -12.62 4.78
N GLY A 51 -8.13 -13.77 4.31
CA GLY A 51 -6.77 -13.91 3.79
C GLY A 51 -6.53 -12.97 2.60
N VAL A 52 -7.46 -12.90 1.66
CA VAL A 52 -7.38 -11.99 0.49
C VAL A 52 -7.32 -10.53 0.95
N LEU A 53 -8.18 -10.12 1.88
CA LEU A 53 -8.21 -8.74 2.38
C LEU A 53 -6.94 -8.37 3.16
N ASN A 54 -6.43 -9.26 4.00
CA ASN A 54 -5.17 -9.01 4.71
C ASN A 54 -3.98 -8.97 3.74
N GLY A 55 -3.94 -9.86 2.74
CA GLY A 55 -2.92 -9.85 1.69
C GLY A 55 -2.95 -8.55 0.91
N LEU A 56 -4.12 -8.12 0.44
CA LEU A 56 -4.30 -6.85 -0.25
C LEU A 56 -3.91 -5.66 0.63
N ASN A 57 -4.25 -5.68 1.93
CA ASN A 57 -3.87 -4.62 2.86
C ASN A 57 -2.34 -4.44 2.94
N SER A 58 -1.61 -5.54 3.01
CA SER A 58 -0.14 -5.54 3.02
C SER A 58 0.45 -5.17 1.66
N ALA A 59 -0.16 -5.60 0.54
CA ALA A 59 0.29 -5.26 -0.80
C ALA A 59 0.13 -3.76 -1.14
N LEU A 60 -0.73 -3.03 -0.41
CA LEU A 60 -0.95 -1.59 -0.59
C LEU A 60 -0.03 -0.71 0.27
N GLU A 61 0.90 -1.29 1.03
CA GLU A 61 1.84 -0.51 1.86
C GLU A 61 2.77 0.32 0.96
N VAL A 62 2.90 1.62 1.25
CA VAL A 62 3.70 2.56 0.46
C VAL A 62 5.20 2.55 0.80
N GLY A 63 5.62 1.68 1.71
CA GLY A 63 7.02 1.53 2.12
C GLY A 63 7.70 2.86 2.52
N ASP A 64 8.93 3.05 2.01
CA ASP A 64 9.72 4.26 2.23
C ASP A 64 9.38 5.41 1.25
N ALA A 65 8.38 5.24 0.37
CA ALA A 65 8.06 6.21 -0.68
C ALA A 65 7.73 7.61 -0.13
N GLU A 66 7.06 7.70 1.02
CA GLU A 66 6.76 8.98 1.68
C GLU A 66 8.03 9.72 2.16
N ALA A 67 9.04 8.97 2.60
CA ALA A 67 10.31 9.53 3.04
C ALA A 67 11.09 10.08 1.84
N HIS A 68 11.18 9.31 0.77
CA HIS A 68 11.84 9.72 -0.47
C HIS A 68 11.11 10.90 -1.16
N LEU A 69 9.77 10.92 -1.19
CA LEU A 69 8.99 12.07 -1.67
C LEU A 69 9.31 13.35 -0.87
N ARG A 70 9.49 13.24 0.45
CA ARG A 70 9.86 14.38 1.30
C ARG A 70 11.25 14.91 0.93
N ASP A 71 12.19 14.01 0.65
CA ASP A 71 13.54 14.39 0.22
C ASP A 71 13.53 15.03 -1.17
N ALA A 72 12.76 14.49 -2.13
CA ALA A 72 12.54 15.10 -3.44
C ALA A 72 11.99 16.52 -3.31
N LYS A 73 10.92 16.72 -2.52
CA LYS A 73 10.31 18.05 -2.27
C LYS A 73 11.28 19.02 -1.61
N LYS A 74 12.13 18.53 -0.71
CA LYS A 74 13.16 19.32 -0.03
C LYS A 74 14.20 19.81 -1.04
N TRP A 75 14.79 18.90 -1.82
CA TRP A 75 15.78 19.25 -2.84
C TRP A 75 15.21 20.18 -3.90
N PHE A 76 13.99 19.90 -4.38
CA PHE A 76 13.29 20.73 -5.35
C PHE A 76 13.05 22.16 -4.81
N THR A 77 12.67 22.29 -3.54
CA THR A 77 12.49 23.60 -2.91
C THR A 77 13.83 24.34 -2.72
N MET A 78 14.91 23.63 -2.41
CA MET A 78 16.25 24.20 -2.30
C MET A 78 16.76 24.69 -3.67
N GLY A 79 16.63 23.86 -4.72
CA GLY A 79 17.01 24.21 -6.09
C GLY A 79 16.24 25.43 -6.62
N GLN A 80 14.92 25.49 -6.44
CA GLN A 80 14.14 26.67 -6.83
C GLN A 80 14.59 27.95 -6.12
N ARG A 81 14.95 27.88 -4.83
CA ARG A 81 15.44 29.06 -4.09
C ARG A 81 16.83 29.49 -4.53
N ALA A 82 17.62 28.55 -5.03
CA ALA A 82 18.95 28.80 -5.56
C ALA A 82 18.95 29.22 -7.03
N ASP A 83 17.77 29.33 -7.67
CA ASP A 83 17.64 29.56 -9.12
C ASP A 83 18.38 28.48 -9.93
N ALA A 84 18.40 27.24 -9.41
CA ALA A 84 19.17 26.13 -9.97
C ALA A 84 18.50 25.45 -11.18
N PHE A 85 17.27 25.83 -11.52
CA PHE A 85 16.51 25.20 -12.60
C PHE A 85 16.14 26.24 -13.65
N ASP A 86 16.57 26.01 -14.90
CA ASP A 86 16.09 26.79 -16.04
C ASP A 86 14.59 26.50 -16.31
N ASP A 87 14.19 25.24 -16.14
CA ASP A 87 12.80 24.77 -16.15
C ASP A 87 12.65 23.59 -15.18
N ALA A 88 11.61 23.65 -14.35
CA ALA A 88 11.32 22.69 -13.29
C ALA A 88 9.86 22.20 -13.32
N ASP A 89 9.09 22.52 -14.36
CA ASP A 89 7.68 22.15 -14.44
C ASP A 89 7.49 20.63 -14.52
N ASP A 90 8.38 19.92 -15.21
CA ASP A 90 8.35 18.45 -15.28
C ASP A 90 8.57 17.80 -13.90
N LEU A 91 9.59 18.25 -13.15
CA LEU A 91 9.87 17.75 -11.80
C LEU A 91 8.71 18.03 -10.85
N LYS A 92 8.09 19.21 -10.99
CA LYS A 92 6.93 19.59 -10.19
C LYS A 92 5.72 18.71 -10.48
N ALA A 93 5.48 18.39 -11.75
CA ALA A 93 4.40 17.50 -12.17
C ALA A 93 4.64 16.09 -11.61
N GLU A 94 5.86 15.57 -11.75
CA GLU A 94 6.20 14.23 -11.25
C GLU A 94 6.09 14.11 -9.72
N ILE A 95 6.52 15.13 -8.97
CA ILE A 95 6.31 15.20 -7.51
C ILE A 95 4.81 15.15 -7.18
N ALA A 96 3.97 15.84 -7.93
CA ALA A 96 2.53 15.88 -7.68
C ALA A 96 1.84 14.55 -8.03
N ASP A 97 2.25 13.91 -9.12
CA ASP A 97 1.74 12.60 -9.54
C ASP A 97 2.10 11.52 -8.51
N LEU A 98 3.34 11.52 -8.02
CA LEU A 98 3.78 10.61 -6.97
C LEU A 98 3.04 10.85 -5.63
N GLU A 99 2.86 12.12 -5.24
CA GLU A 99 2.10 12.48 -4.04
C GLU A 99 0.64 12.00 -4.13
N ALA A 100 0.01 12.11 -5.31
CA ALA A 100 -1.32 11.58 -5.55
C ALA A 100 -1.36 10.05 -5.47
N ALA A 101 -0.40 9.36 -6.09
CA ALA A 101 -0.33 7.90 -6.06
C ALA A 101 -0.20 7.36 -4.63
N ILE A 102 0.71 7.93 -3.83
CA ILE A 102 0.87 7.58 -2.41
C ILE A 102 -0.43 7.81 -1.63
N ALA A 103 -1.07 8.96 -1.82
CA ALA A 103 -2.33 9.27 -1.13
C ALA A 103 -3.46 8.31 -1.51
N ASP A 104 -3.51 7.86 -2.76
CA ASP A 104 -4.51 6.92 -3.24
C ASP A 104 -4.26 5.51 -2.69
N LEU A 105 -3.01 5.04 -2.64
CA LEU A 105 -2.63 3.77 -2.01
C LEU A 105 -2.95 3.74 -0.52
N SER A 106 -2.56 4.77 0.23
CA SER A 106 -2.87 4.87 1.66
C SER A 106 -4.37 4.86 1.92
N ARG A 107 -5.15 5.58 1.12
CA ARG A 107 -6.61 5.57 1.23
C ARG A 107 -7.21 4.20 0.90
N ALA A 108 -6.69 3.50 -0.10
CA ALA A 108 -7.12 2.16 -0.42
C ALA A 108 -6.82 1.19 0.73
N SER A 109 -5.62 1.26 1.32
CA SER A 109 -5.24 0.47 2.49
C SER A 109 -6.18 0.70 3.67
N GLU A 110 -6.49 1.96 3.99
CA GLU A 110 -7.47 2.31 5.04
C GLU A 110 -8.85 1.67 4.78
N GLN A 111 -9.36 1.75 3.55
CA GLN A 111 -10.64 1.15 3.17
C GLN A 111 -10.63 -0.39 3.30
N VAL A 112 -9.52 -1.03 2.94
CA VAL A 112 -9.36 -2.49 3.09
C VAL A 112 -9.28 -2.86 4.58
N GLY A 113 -8.60 -2.07 5.41
CA GLY A 113 -8.57 -2.26 6.86
C GLY A 113 -9.95 -2.16 7.52
N ASP A 114 -10.74 -1.16 7.13
CA ASP A 114 -12.13 -1.00 7.57
C ASP A 114 -13.00 -2.20 7.16
N LEU A 115 -12.83 -2.68 5.92
CA LEU A 115 -13.54 -3.84 5.41
C LEU A 115 -13.13 -5.12 6.16
N THR A 116 -11.84 -5.29 6.45
CA THR A 116 -11.28 -6.42 7.21
C THR A 116 -11.86 -6.48 8.62
N SER A 117 -12.21 -5.33 9.21
CA SER A 117 -12.90 -5.26 10.51
C SER A 117 -14.41 -5.52 10.40
N THR A 118 -15.04 -5.07 9.31
CA THR A 118 -16.49 -5.17 9.10
C THR A 118 -16.95 -6.59 8.79
N ILE A 119 -16.20 -7.33 7.98
CA ILE A 119 -16.58 -8.67 7.50
C ILE A 119 -16.73 -9.69 8.65
N PRO A 120 -15.79 -9.81 9.62
CA PRO A 120 -15.97 -10.69 10.77
C PRO A 120 -17.18 -10.34 11.64
N ALA A 121 -17.45 -9.05 11.86
CA ALA A 121 -18.60 -8.60 12.64
C ALA A 121 -19.93 -8.95 11.96
N LEU A 122 -19.99 -8.79 10.63
CA LEU A 122 -21.15 -9.20 9.84
C LEU A 122 -21.36 -10.72 9.92
N ARG A 123 -20.29 -11.51 9.78
CA ARG A 123 -20.36 -12.96 9.92
C ARG A 123 -20.95 -13.36 11.28
N GLY A 124 -20.44 -12.80 12.38
CA GLY A 124 -20.98 -13.07 13.71
C GLY A 124 -22.46 -12.72 13.84
N THR A 125 -22.88 -11.60 13.24
CA THR A 125 -24.31 -11.21 13.21
C THR A 125 -25.19 -12.22 12.48
N LEU A 126 -24.69 -12.81 11.38
CA LEU A 126 -25.42 -13.83 10.62
C LEU A 126 -25.47 -15.17 11.36
N GLU A 127 -24.36 -15.56 12.00
CA GLU A 127 -24.29 -16.75 12.87
C GLU A 127 -25.27 -16.62 14.05
N ASP A 128 -25.30 -15.47 14.73
CA ASP A 128 -26.24 -15.18 15.82
C ASP A 128 -27.71 -15.19 15.37
N ALA A 129 -27.97 -14.86 14.11
CA ALA A 129 -29.31 -14.91 13.51
C ALA A 129 -29.73 -16.33 13.09
N GLY A 130 -28.87 -17.35 13.26
CA GLY A 130 -29.13 -18.72 12.81
C GLY A 130 -29.15 -18.86 11.29
N LEU A 131 -28.49 -17.95 10.57
CA LEU A 131 -28.35 -17.99 9.11
C LEU A 131 -27.08 -18.73 8.67
N ALA A 132 -26.34 -19.29 9.62
CA ALA A 132 -25.29 -20.27 9.33
C ALA A 132 -25.96 -21.61 9.03
N ASP A 133 -25.59 -22.22 7.90
CA ASP A 133 -26.14 -23.51 7.48
C ASP A 133 -25.75 -24.61 8.49
N ASP A 134 -26.73 -25.05 9.28
CA ASP A 134 -26.66 -26.17 10.24
C ASP A 134 -26.64 -27.51 9.47
N ALA A 135 -25.67 -27.72 8.59
CA ALA A 135 -25.49 -28.98 7.87
C ALA A 135 -24.86 -30.09 8.76
N ALA A 136 -25.23 -30.13 10.05
CA ALA A 136 -24.75 -31.12 11.02
C ALA A 136 -25.82 -31.58 12.02
N ASP A 137 -27.11 -31.47 11.68
CA ASP A 137 -28.19 -32.08 12.47
C ASP A 137 -29.09 -32.96 11.57
N ASP A 138 -28.60 -34.16 11.23
CA ASP A 138 -29.45 -35.28 10.78
C ASP A 138 -28.91 -36.63 11.28
N ASP A 139 -28.49 -36.70 12.54
CA ASP A 139 -28.29 -37.96 13.29
C ASP A 139 -29.21 -37.97 14.53
N ALA A 140 -30.48 -37.64 14.31
CA ALA A 140 -31.56 -37.89 15.25
C ALA A 140 -32.35 -39.15 14.83
N ASP A 141 -31.73 -40.33 14.99
CA ASP A 141 -32.46 -41.61 15.09
C ASP A 141 -32.36 -42.13 16.53
N ASP A 142 -33.15 -41.53 17.42
CA ASP A 142 -33.54 -42.14 18.69
C ASP A 142 -35.06 -42.26 18.70
N GLY A 143 -35.59 -43.48 18.61
CA GLY A 143 -37.02 -43.68 18.69
C GLY A 143 -37.59 -45.09 18.51
N ALA A 144 -37.47 -45.90 19.56
CA ALA A 144 -38.51 -46.80 20.09
C ALA A 144 -38.65 -48.25 19.55
N ALA A 145 -38.10 -49.16 20.37
CA ALA A 145 -38.77 -50.25 21.09
C ALA A 145 -39.70 -51.24 20.35
N ASP A 146 -39.36 -52.53 20.42
CA ASP A 146 -40.33 -53.55 20.83
C ASP A 146 -39.67 -54.71 21.61
N ASP A 147 -40.47 -55.24 22.50
CA ASP A 147 -40.22 -55.99 23.74
C ASP A 147 -40.02 -57.52 23.53
N ALA A 148 -39.91 -58.25 24.65
CA ALA A 148 -40.03 -59.71 24.84
C ALA A 148 -38.76 -60.60 24.66
N ASP A 149 -38.13 -61.07 25.76
CA ASP A 149 -38.45 -62.31 26.54
C ASP A 149 -37.40 -63.39 26.16
N GLU A 150 -36.79 -64.24 26.99
CA GLU A 150 -37.21 -64.90 28.22
C GLU A 150 -35.97 -65.64 28.83
N ALA A 151 -35.91 -65.69 30.16
CA ALA A 151 -35.35 -66.71 31.08
C ALA A 151 -34.06 -67.56 30.80
N GLU A 152 -33.18 -67.52 31.81
CA GLU A 152 -32.33 -68.55 32.46
C GLU A 152 -31.84 -69.82 31.70
N GLU A 153 -30.52 -70.05 31.72
CA GLU A 153 -29.84 -71.18 32.43
C GLU A 153 -28.36 -70.85 32.72
#